data_AF-C3YYC5-F1
#
_entry.id   AF-C3YYC5-F1
#
_cell.length_a   1.000
_cell.length_b   1.000
_cell.length_c   1.000
_cell.angle_alpha   90.00
_cell.angle_beta   90.00
_cell.angle_gamma   90.00
#
_symmetry.space_group_name_H-M   'P 1'
#
loop_
_entity.id
_entity.type
_entity.pdbx_description
1 polymer ?
#
loop_
_entity_poly.entity_id
_entity_poly.type
_entity_poly.pdbx_seq_one_letter_code
_entity_poly.pdbx_strand_id
1 'polypeptide(L)'
;PFGFKRYKKCSVVGNGGILLKSGCGEKIDSADFVIRLNLPYMGNYSRDVGKKTNLVTANPTILKERFRSLRFRVNRETFLNYTSHFQDAFMYFSAFTYRMCTTLSFNAYRTVQSVKGKRTNATVIFGHPQHLALATKFWKGQYKINERRLTSGLYLAGTALSLCEETHLYGFWPFDHDRQGRVLTHHYYDNITMSAKHKRIRQHSIPEEFAVLRSLHNRGVLHMTTDRCS
;
A
#
# COMPACT_ATOMS: atom_id res chain seq x y z
N PRO A 1 -7.29 13.04 10.55
CA PRO A 1 -8.53 12.81 9.75
C PRO A 1 -9.33 11.55 10.16
N PHE A 2 -8.74 10.60 10.90
CA PHE A 2 -9.38 9.32 11.23
C PHE A 2 -9.86 9.21 12.70
N GLY A 3 -9.84 10.30 13.48
CA GLY A 3 -10.29 10.28 14.88
C GLY A 3 -11.77 9.89 14.99
N PHE A 4 -12.08 8.98 15.92
CA PHE A 4 -13.43 8.45 16.23
C PHE A 4 -14.16 7.69 15.12
N LYS A 5 -13.56 7.51 13.94
CA LYS A 5 -14.16 6.72 12.85
C LYS A 5 -13.69 5.27 12.96
N ARG A 6 -14.64 4.35 13.09
CA ARG A 6 -14.41 2.91 12.95
C ARG A 6 -15.17 2.42 11.72
N TYR A 7 -14.46 1.90 10.75
CA TYR A 7 -15.05 1.31 9.55
C TYR A 7 -15.45 -0.13 9.84
N LYS A 8 -16.58 -0.63 9.32
CA LYS A 8 -16.97 -2.02 9.59
C LYS A 8 -16.00 -2.96 8.88
N LYS A 9 -15.77 -2.74 7.58
CA LYS A 9 -14.89 -3.59 6.77
C LYS A 9 -13.84 -2.77 6.03
N CYS A 10 -12.59 -3.20 6.15
CA CYS A 10 -11.47 -2.63 5.42
C CYS A 10 -10.78 -3.64 4.52
N SER A 11 -10.47 -3.23 3.30
CA SER A 11 -9.60 -3.97 2.38
C SER A 11 -8.24 -3.29 2.31
N VAL A 12 -7.18 -3.96 2.75
CA VAL A 12 -5.79 -3.53 2.55
C VAL A 12 -5.23 -4.31 1.36
N VAL A 13 -4.94 -3.59 0.29
CA VAL A 13 -4.51 -4.15 -0.99
C VAL A 13 -3.02 -3.90 -1.17
N GLY A 14 -2.25 -4.96 -0.94
CA GLY A 14 -0.85 -5.06 -1.33
C GLY A 14 -0.69 -5.21 -2.84
N ASN A 15 0.55 -5.21 -3.31
CA ASN A 15 0.84 -5.18 -4.74
C ASN A 15 1.22 -6.55 -5.32
N GLY A 16 1.18 -7.63 -4.53
CA GLY A 16 1.68 -8.95 -4.92
C GLY A 16 1.03 -9.53 -6.18
N GLY A 17 1.83 -10.23 -7.00
CA GLY A 17 1.38 -10.87 -8.24
C GLY A 17 0.29 -11.93 -8.06
N ILE A 18 0.08 -12.43 -6.83
CA ILE A 18 -1.02 -13.35 -6.51
C ILE A 18 -2.40 -12.81 -6.90
N LEU A 19 -2.55 -11.49 -7.00
CA LEU A 19 -3.81 -10.85 -7.42
C LEU A 19 -4.15 -11.08 -8.90
N LEU A 20 -3.17 -11.39 -9.74
CA LEU A 20 -3.41 -11.60 -11.18
C LEU A 20 -4.38 -12.77 -11.42
N LYS A 21 -5.47 -12.48 -12.13
CA LYS A 21 -6.57 -13.42 -12.43
C LYS A 21 -7.28 -13.95 -11.17
N SER A 22 -7.26 -13.18 -10.09
CA SER A 22 -7.95 -13.54 -8.85
C SER A 22 -9.44 -13.27 -8.90
N GLY A 23 -9.91 -12.32 -9.73
CA GLY A 23 -11.31 -11.89 -9.73
C GLY A 23 -11.75 -11.16 -8.46
N CYS A 24 -10.80 -10.74 -7.61
CA CYS A 24 -11.12 -10.17 -6.29
C CYS A 24 -11.59 -8.71 -6.31
N GLY A 25 -11.70 -8.07 -7.48
CA GLY A 25 -11.95 -6.63 -7.56
C GLY A 25 -13.26 -6.19 -6.91
N GLU A 26 -14.35 -6.91 -7.17
CA GLU A 26 -15.67 -6.60 -6.56
C GLU A 26 -15.65 -6.82 -5.05
N LYS A 27 -15.03 -7.91 -4.58
CA LYS A 27 -14.90 -8.20 -3.15
C LYS A 27 -14.04 -7.15 -2.44
N ILE A 28 -12.98 -6.67 -3.07
CA ILE A 28 -12.15 -5.57 -2.54
C ILE A 28 -12.98 -4.30 -2.42
N ASP A 29 -13.71 -3.94 -3.48
CA ASP A 29 -14.50 -2.70 -3.56
C ASP A 29 -15.75 -2.72 -2.65
N SER A 30 -16.19 -3.92 -2.23
CA SER A 30 -17.29 -4.09 -1.26
C SER A 30 -16.97 -3.57 0.15
N ALA A 31 -15.70 -3.39 0.50
CA ALA A 31 -15.30 -2.88 1.81
C ALA A 31 -15.65 -1.40 1.98
N ASP A 32 -15.95 -0.96 3.20
CA ASP A 32 -16.24 0.45 3.49
C ASP A 32 -15.04 1.35 3.19
N PHE A 33 -13.83 0.85 3.50
CA PHE A 33 -12.58 1.58 3.34
C PHE A 33 -11.50 0.74 2.67
N VAL A 34 -11.00 1.22 1.53
CA VAL A 34 -9.94 0.53 0.76
C VAL A 34 -8.62 1.28 0.87
N ILE A 35 -7.60 0.58 1.38
CA ILE A 35 -6.24 1.05 1.55
C ILE A 35 -5.34 0.42 0.49
N ARG A 36 -4.66 1.25 -0.31
CA ARG A 36 -3.73 0.82 -1.37
C ARG A 36 -2.31 1.27 -1.08
N LEU A 37 -1.34 0.47 -1.52
CA LEU A 37 0.07 0.72 -1.23
C LEU A 37 0.79 1.33 -2.43
N ASN A 38 1.55 2.39 -2.17
CA ASN A 38 2.65 2.83 -3.02
C ASN A 38 2.20 3.24 -4.44
N LEU A 39 1.11 4.00 -4.56
CA LEU A 39 0.54 4.48 -5.83
C LEU A 39 0.55 3.35 -6.89
N PRO A 40 -0.20 2.27 -6.66
CA PRO A 40 -0.07 1.08 -7.47
C PRO A 40 -0.67 1.31 -8.85
N TYR A 41 -0.13 0.64 -9.87
CA TYR A 41 -0.70 0.74 -11.21
C TYR A 41 -2.05 0.01 -11.26
N MET A 42 -3.12 0.76 -11.54
CA MET A 42 -4.48 0.23 -11.54
C MET A 42 -4.89 -0.30 -12.93
N GLY A 43 -4.49 0.41 -14.00
CA GLY A 43 -4.60 -0.04 -15.40
C GLY A 43 -5.89 -0.79 -15.75
N ASN A 44 -5.73 -1.89 -16.47
CA ASN A 44 -6.80 -2.84 -16.82
C ASN A 44 -7.01 -3.94 -15.75
N TYR A 45 -6.40 -3.83 -14.57
CA TYR A 45 -6.45 -4.85 -13.51
C TYR A 45 -7.67 -4.73 -12.60
N SER A 46 -8.62 -3.84 -12.90
CA SER A 46 -9.76 -3.56 -12.02
C SER A 46 -10.61 -4.79 -11.67
N ARG A 47 -10.68 -5.80 -12.54
CA ARG A 47 -11.34 -7.08 -12.23
C ARG A 47 -10.69 -7.83 -11.07
N ASP A 48 -9.38 -7.69 -10.92
CA ASP A 48 -8.58 -8.38 -9.92
C ASP A 48 -8.38 -7.55 -8.66
N VAL A 49 -8.16 -6.24 -8.82
CA VAL A 49 -7.73 -5.36 -7.71
C VAL A 49 -8.76 -4.31 -7.32
N GLY A 50 -9.88 -4.21 -8.04
CA GLY A 50 -10.93 -3.21 -7.81
C GLY A 50 -10.53 -1.82 -8.26
N LYS A 51 -11.40 -0.84 -8.06
CA LYS A 51 -11.21 0.59 -8.37
C LYS A 51 -11.32 1.48 -7.13
N LYS A 52 -12.10 1.07 -6.13
CA LYS A 52 -12.34 1.87 -4.92
C LYS A 52 -11.01 2.09 -4.21
N THR A 53 -10.78 3.35 -3.81
CA THR A 53 -9.59 3.76 -3.07
C THR A 53 -9.97 4.87 -2.12
N ASN A 54 -9.84 4.64 -0.82
CA ASN A 54 -10.08 5.67 0.20
C ASN A 54 -8.76 6.20 0.78
N LEU A 55 -7.72 5.37 0.82
CA LEU A 55 -6.37 5.77 1.17
C LEU A 55 -5.38 5.12 0.21
N VAL A 56 -4.42 5.90 -0.30
CA VAL A 56 -3.29 5.38 -1.07
C VAL A 56 -1.99 5.95 -0.52
N THR A 57 -1.00 5.10 -0.27
CA THR A 57 0.33 5.58 0.15
C THR A 57 1.20 5.96 -1.04
N ALA A 58 2.08 6.93 -0.83
CA ALA A 58 3.07 7.36 -1.80
C ALA A 58 4.42 7.46 -1.09
N ASN A 59 5.23 6.39 -1.16
CA ASN A 59 6.61 6.44 -0.68
C ASN A 59 7.41 7.44 -1.56
N PRO A 60 8.20 8.36 -0.98
CA PRO A 60 9.02 9.31 -1.71
C PRO A 60 9.94 8.70 -2.77
N THR A 61 10.39 7.45 -2.61
CA THR A 61 11.18 6.77 -3.65
C THR A 61 10.42 6.62 -4.97
N ILE A 62 9.09 6.44 -4.91
CA ILE A 62 8.22 6.33 -6.08
C ILE A 62 8.12 7.67 -6.79
N LEU A 63 8.04 8.77 -6.03
CA LEU A 63 8.09 10.13 -6.58
C LEU A 63 9.42 10.38 -7.29
N LYS A 64 10.52 9.90 -6.73
CA LYS A 64 11.86 10.01 -7.33
C LYS A 64 11.94 9.21 -8.63
N GLU A 65 11.58 7.93 -8.59
CA GLU A 65 11.81 6.98 -9.69
C GLU A 65 10.79 7.14 -10.82
N ARG A 66 9.49 7.12 -10.50
CA ARG A 66 8.42 7.16 -11.50
C ARG A 66 8.14 8.57 -12.01
N PHE A 67 8.29 9.57 -11.15
CA PHE A 67 7.93 10.96 -11.45
C PHE A 67 9.13 11.90 -11.43
N ARG A 68 10.37 11.38 -11.56
CA ARG A 68 11.61 12.15 -11.66
C ARG A 68 11.73 13.27 -10.62
N SER A 69 11.39 12.95 -9.38
CA SER A 69 11.37 13.87 -8.23
C SER A 69 10.47 15.10 -8.41
N LEU A 70 9.49 15.04 -9.31
CA LEU A 70 8.63 16.17 -9.67
C LEU A 70 9.43 17.41 -10.10
N ARG A 71 10.61 17.20 -10.71
CA ARG A 71 11.57 18.28 -11.00
C ARG A 71 11.01 19.28 -12.01
N PHE A 72 10.50 18.80 -13.14
CA PHE A 72 10.01 19.64 -14.23
C PHE A 72 8.48 19.65 -14.31
N ARG A 73 7.93 20.63 -15.04
CA ARG A 73 6.47 20.78 -15.25
C ARG A 73 5.84 19.50 -15.83
N VAL A 74 6.47 18.91 -16.85
CA VAL A 74 6.00 17.66 -17.45
C VAL A 74 5.89 16.53 -16.43
N ASN A 75 6.82 16.42 -15.48
CA ASN A 75 6.78 15.38 -14.46
C ASN A 75 5.64 15.59 -13.46
N ARG A 76 5.36 16.86 -13.11
CA ARG A 76 4.22 17.23 -12.27
C ARG A 76 2.90 16.89 -12.97
N GLU A 77 2.77 17.22 -14.26
CA GLU A 77 1.59 16.84 -15.06
C GLU A 77 1.42 15.32 -15.15
N THR A 78 2.50 14.56 -15.39
CA THR A 78 2.43 13.09 -15.38
C THR A 78 1.96 12.56 -14.02
N PHE A 79 2.46 13.12 -12.92
CA PHE A 79 2.03 12.75 -11.58
C PHE A 79 0.55 13.08 -11.35
N LEU A 80 0.09 14.27 -11.73
CA LEU A 80 -1.31 14.68 -11.59
C LEU A 80 -2.27 13.82 -12.41
N ASN A 81 -1.91 13.55 -13.67
CA ASN A 81 -2.68 12.65 -14.54
C ASN A 81 -2.75 11.25 -13.93
N TYR A 82 -1.62 10.76 -13.41
CA TYR A 82 -1.58 9.48 -12.74
C TYR A 82 -2.48 9.46 -11.50
N THR A 83 -2.44 10.49 -10.65
CA THR A 83 -3.19 10.49 -9.38
C THR A 83 -4.65 10.91 -9.53
N SER A 84 -5.07 11.33 -10.72
CA SER A 84 -6.43 11.78 -10.99
C SER A 84 -7.51 10.73 -10.66
N HIS A 85 -7.22 9.43 -10.75
CA HIS A 85 -8.20 8.40 -10.40
C HIS A 85 -8.42 8.22 -8.89
N PHE A 86 -7.62 8.88 -8.04
CA PHE A 86 -7.78 8.89 -6.59
C PHE A 86 -8.62 10.09 -6.10
N GLN A 87 -9.61 10.51 -6.90
CA GLN A 87 -10.36 11.78 -6.80
C GLN A 87 -10.59 12.29 -5.38
N ASP A 88 -11.20 11.50 -4.49
CA ASP A 88 -11.54 11.91 -3.13
C ASP A 88 -10.73 11.19 -2.04
N ALA A 89 -9.67 10.48 -2.43
CA ALA A 89 -8.90 9.65 -1.52
C ALA A 89 -7.95 10.48 -0.64
N PHE A 90 -7.56 9.88 0.49
CA PHE A 90 -6.40 10.32 1.24
C PHE A 90 -5.12 9.83 0.57
N MET A 91 -4.23 10.75 0.22
CA MET A 91 -2.89 10.41 -0.25
C MET A 91 -1.90 10.51 0.92
N TYR A 92 -1.45 9.37 1.42
CA TYR A 92 -0.55 9.30 2.56
C TYR A 92 0.92 9.34 2.13
N PHE A 93 1.66 10.37 2.55
CA PHE A 93 3.08 10.52 2.29
C PHE A 93 3.90 10.30 3.56
N SER A 94 4.95 9.50 3.45
CA SER A 94 5.89 9.24 4.54
C SER A 94 6.98 10.32 4.60
N ALA A 95 6.57 11.59 4.73
CA ALA A 95 7.47 12.75 4.68
C ALA A 95 8.52 12.74 5.79
N PHE A 96 8.17 12.23 6.96
CA PHE A 96 8.98 12.31 8.18
C PHE A 96 9.67 10.98 8.54
N THR A 97 9.72 10.00 7.63
CA THR A 97 10.44 8.75 7.88
C THR A 97 11.96 8.94 7.83
N TYR A 98 12.45 9.76 6.91
CA TYR A 98 13.87 10.14 6.81
C TYR A 98 13.97 11.61 6.39
N ARG A 99 15.04 12.31 6.77
CA ARG A 99 15.25 13.72 6.40
C ARG A 99 15.16 13.97 4.89
N MET A 100 15.66 13.03 4.08
CA MET A 100 15.60 13.11 2.61
C MET A 100 14.19 13.02 2.02
N CYS A 101 13.19 12.54 2.78
CA CYS A 101 11.82 12.35 2.32
C CYS A 101 10.99 13.64 2.37
N THR A 102 11.34 14.59 3.25
CA THR A 102 10.54 15.77 3.54
C THR A 102 10.32 16.63 2.29
N THR A 103 11.40 17.16 1.70
CA THR A 103 11.32 18.10 0.56
C THR A 103 10.50 17.52 -0.60
N LEU A 104 10.73 16.26 -0.96
CA LEU A 104 10.03 15.63 -2.07
C LEU A 104 8.54 15.41 -1.78
N SER A 105 8.19 15.06 -0.55
CA SER A 105 6.79 14.90 -0.12
C SER A 105 6.05 16.25 -0.12
N PHE A 106 6.70 17.32 0.34
CA PHE A 106 6.12 18.67 0.31
C PHE A 106 5.96 19.20 -1.12
N ASN A 107 6.87 18.85 -2.04
CA ASN A 107 6.70 19.18 -3.46
C ASN A 107 5.51 18.45 -4.09
N ALA A 108 5.30 17.18 -3.75
CA ALA A 108 4.11 16.43 -4.17
C ALA A 108 2.83 17.06 -3.59
N TYR A 109 2.83 17.38 -2.30
CA TYR A 109 1.72 18.08 -1.65
C TYR A 109 1.35 19.38 -2.38
N ARG A 110 2.31 20.26 -2.63
CA ARG A 110 2.07 21.52 -3.35
C ARG A 110 1.52 21.31 -4.76
N THR A 111 1.99 20.24 -5.43
CA THR A 111 1.53 19.87 -6.77
C THR A 111 0.07 19.41 -6.77
N VAL A 112 -0.35 18.57 -5.82
CA VAL A 112 -1.76 18.17 -5.69
C VAL A 112 -2.61 19.36 -5.27
N GLN A 113 -2.13 20.17 -4.32
CA GLN A 113 -2.86 21.31 -3.78
C GLN A 113 -3.12 22.39 -4.83
N SER A 114 -2.23 22.59 -5.81
CA SER A 114 -2.41 23.60 -6.86
C SER A 114 -3.57 23.31 -7.82
N VAL A 115 -4.07 22.07 -7.83
CA VAL A 115 -5.21 21.64 -8.68
C VAL A 115 -6.40 21.11 -7.86
N LYS A 116 -6.38 21.28 -6.53
CA LYS A 116 -7.46 20.85 -5.64
C LYS A 116 -8.76 21.60 -5.98
N GLY A 117 -9.87 20.88 -6.07
CA GLY A 117 -11.18 21.41 -6.48
C GLY A 117 -11.32 21.68 -7.99
N LYS A 118 -10.26 21.45 -8.78
CA LYS A 118 -10.28 21.60 -10.25
C LYS A 118 -10.10 20.26 -10.96
N ARG A 119 -9.07 19.50 -10.59
CA ARG A 119 -8.74 18.19 -11.20
C ARG A 119 -8.88 17.02 -10.24
N THR A 120 -8.84 17.30 -8.93
CA THR A 120 -8.92 16.29 -7.88
C THR A 120 -9.39 16.94 -6.58
N ASN A 121 -10.04 16.16 -5.72
CA ASN A 121 -10.37 16.54 -4.35
C ASN A 121 -9.49 15.81 -3.33
N ALA A 122 -8.45 15.10 -3.79
CA ALA A 122 -7.64 14.24 -2.96
C ALA A 122 -7.00 15.05 -1.83
N THR A 123 -6.99 14.46 -0.64
CA THR A 123 -6.43 15.11 0.54
C THR A 123 -5.10 14.46 0.88
N VAL A 124 -4.03 15.22 0.71
CA VAL A 124 -2.68 14.80 1.09
C VAL A 124 -2.54 14.85 2.60
N ILE A 125 -2.07 13.75 3.19
CA ILE A 125 -1.78 13.63 4.62
C ILE A 125 -0.36 13.10 4.82
N PHE A 126 0.25 13.47 5.95
CA PHE A 126 1.60 13.04 6.30
C PHE A 126 1.57 12.04 7.45
N GLY A 127 2.39 11.00 7.34
CA GLY A 127 2.60 10.04 8.40
C GLY A 127 3.26 10.66 9.63
N HIS A 128 2.63 10.54 10.78
CA HIS A 128 3.20 11.06 12.03
C HIS A 128 4.40 10.19 12.47
N PRO A 129 5.59 10.77 12.71
CA PRO A 129 6.80 10.00 13.01
C PRO A 129 6.67 9.18 14.30
N GLN A 130 5.99 9.70 15.32
CA GLN A 130 5.77 8.94 16.57
C GLN A 130 4.88 7.72 16.35
N HIS A 131 3.86 7.82 15.49
CA HIS A 131 2.99 6.67 15.20
C HIS A 131 3.79 5.55 14.50
N LEU A 132 4.64 5.91 13.54
CA LEU A 132 5.54 4.94 12.90
C LEU A 132 6.51 4.30 13.90
N ALA A 133 7.08 5.08 14.83
CA ALA A 133 7.98 4.57 15.86
C ALA A 133 7.26 3.60 16.82
N LEU A 134 6.05 3.94 17.27
CA LEU A 134 5.24 3.09 18.15
C LEU A 134 4.79 1.81 17.45
N ALA A 135 4.33 1.90 16.20
CA ALA A 135 3.98 0.73 15.39
C ALA A 135 5.21 -0.18 15.20
N THR A 136 6.38 0.39 14.91
CA THR A 136 7.63 -0.36 14.80
C THR A 136 7.97 -1.07 16.11
N LYS A 137 7.89 -0.37 17.25
CA LYS A 137 8.13 -0.96 18.57
C LYS A 137 7.16 -2.10 18.87
N PHE A 138 5.88 -1.94 18.53
CA PHE A 138 4.86 -2.98 18.71
C PHE A 138 5.19 -4.25 17.91
N TRP A 139 5.40 -4.12 16.60
CA TRP A 139 5.67 -5.27 15.72
C TRP A 139 6.97 -6.00 16.10
N LYS A 140 8.04 -5.26 16.40
CA LYS A 140 9.31 -5.86 16.85
C LYS A 140 9.20 -6.51 18.23
N GLY A 141 8.51 -5.86 19.16
CA GLY A 141 8.39 -6.32 20.55
C GLY A 141 7.53 -7.58 20.67
N GLN A 142 6.32 -7.53 20.09
CA GLN A 142 5.29 -8.56 20.22
C GLN A 142 5.53 -9.75 19.27
N TYR A 143 5.93 -9.47 18.04
CA TYR A 143 6.05 -10.49 16.99
C TYR A 143 7.50 -10.81 16.60
N LYS A 144 8.48 -10.24 17.31
CA LYS A 144 9.92 -10.52 17.15
C LYS A 144 10.46 -10.34 15.72
N ILE A 145 9.81 -9.49 14.93
CA ILE A 145 10.27 -9.13 13.59
C ILE A 145 11.62 -8.40 13.70
N ASN A 146 12.67 -8.93 13.07
CA ASN A 146 14.04 -8.43 13.25
C ASN A 146 14.59 -7.62 12.06
N GLU A 147 13.70 -7.00 11.29
CA GLU A 147 14.10 -6.20 10.13
C GLU A 147 14.46 -4.76 10.49
N ARG A 148 15.17 -4.06 9.59
CA ARG A 148 15.58 -2.66 9.83
C ARG A 148 14.39 -1.71 9.80
N ARG A 149 13.42 -1.94 8.91
CA ARG A 149 12.24 -1.09 8.73
C ARG A 149 11.04 -1.98 8.40
N LEU A 150 9.85 -1.66 8.88
CA LEU A 150 8.63 -2.33 8.41
C LEU A 150 8.33 -2.01 6.94
N THR A 151 7.72 -2.93 6.22
CA THR A 151 7.13 -2.62 4.92
C THR A 151 5.91 -1.71 5.09
N SER A 152 5.55 -0.98 4.03
CA SER A 152 4.27 -0.26 3.98
C SER A 152 3.08 -1.18 4.20
N GLY A 153 3.21 -2.46 3.79
CA GLY A 153 2.15 -3.46 3.92
C GLY A 153 1.87 -3.82 5.36
N LEU A 154 2.89 -4.25 6.10
CA LEU A 154 2.72 -4.60 7.52
C LEU A 154 2.27 -3.39 8.35
N TYR A 155 2.88 -2.22 8.11
CA TYR A 155 2.50 -0.99 8.80
C TYR A 155 1.02 -0.62 8.59
N LEU A 156 0.51 -0.71 7.35
CA LEU A 156 -0.89 -0.39 7.08
C LEU A 156 -1.86 -1.51 7.43
N ALA A 157 -1.46 -2.78 7.41
CA ALA A 157 -2.25 -3.86 7.98
C ALA A 157 -2.48 -3.61 9.48
N GLY A 158 -1.43 -3.23 10.22
CA GLY A 158 -1.54 -2.85 11.62
C GLY A 158 -2.38 -1.58 11.85
N THR A 159 -2.26 -0.60 10.97
CA THR A 159 -3.08 0.62 11.04
C THR A 159 -4.55 0.32 10.74
N ALA A 160 -4.85 -0.60 9.81
CA ALA A 160 -6.22 -1.01 9.53
C ALA A 160 -6.87 -1.72 10.73
N LEU A 161 -6.11 -2.56 11.44
CA LEU A 161 -6.59 -3.21 12.67
C LEU A 161 -7.04 -2.22 13.76
N SER A 162 -6.50 -1.00 13.80
CA SER A 162 -6.94 0.03 14.75
C SER A 162 -8.08 0.92 14.24
N LEU A 163 -8.37 0.88 12.94
CA LEU A 163 -9.39 1.72 12.29
C LEU A 163 -10.66 0.94 11.90
N CYS A 164 -10.61 -0.39 11.93
CA CYS A 164 -11.63 -1.24 11.31
C CYS A 164 -12.11 -2.34 12.27
N GLU A 165 -13.36 -2.77 12.15
CA GLU A 165 -13.89 -3.95 12.85
C GLU A 165 -13.37 -5.23 12.20
N GLU A 166 -13.43 -5.31 10.87
CA GLU A 166 -12.90 -6.40 10.06
C GLU A 166 -11.80 -5.90 9.11
N THR A 167 -10.67 -6.60 9.09
CA THR A 167 -9.54 -6.27 8.21
C THR A 167 -9.27 -7.42 7.25
N HIS A 168 -9.39 -7.15 5.95
CA HIS A 168 -9.12 -8.09 4.87
C HIS A 168 -7.85 -7.69 4.11
N LEU A 169 -6.94 -8.63 3.93
CA LEU A 169 -5.69 -8.45 3.22
C LEU A 169 -5.75 -9.14 1.85
N TYR A 170 -5.30 -8.42 0.82
CA TYR A 170 -5.23 -8.88 -0.56
C TYR A 170 -3.84 -8.59 -1.13
N GLY A 171 -3.25 -9.51 -1.89
CA GLY A 171 -1.94 -9.27 -2.51
C GLY A 171 -0.73 -9.33 -1.56
N PHE A 172 -0.90 -9.92 -0.37
CA PHE A 172 0.17 -10.18 0.58
C PHE A 172 0.73 -11.59 0.36
N TRP A 173 1.63 -11.72 -0.61
CA TRP A 173 2.23 -13.01 -0.97
C TRP A 173 3.69 -12.81 -1.42
N PRO A 174 4.67 -13.19 -0.59
CA PRO A 174 6.09 -12.91 -0.86
C PRO A 174 6.81 -14.00 -1.65
N PHE A 175 6.10 -14.88 -2.35
CA PHE A 175 6.67 -16.04 -3.04
C PHE A 175 6.49 -15.95 -4.55
N ASP A 176 7.41 -16.58 -5.28
CA ASP A 176 7.41 -16.62 -6.76
C ASP A 176 6.42 -17.63 -7.36
N HIS A 177 5.70 -18.38 -6.53
CA HIS A 177 4.70 -19.35 -6.98
C HIS A 177 3.45 -19.27 -6.11
N ASP A 178 2.28 -19.51 -6.70
CA ASP A 178 1.07 -19.77 -5.91
C ASP A 178 1.02 -21.22 -5.42
N ARG A 179 -0.05 -21.57 -4.70
CA ARG A 179 -0.25 -22.91 -4.14
C ARG A 179 -0.42 -23.99 -5.20
N GLN A 180 -0.74 -23.62 -6.43
CA GLN A 180 -0.93 -24.51 -7.58
C GLN A 180 0.33 -24.55 -8.46
N GLY A 181 1.43 -23.92 -8.05
CA GLY A 181 2.70 -23.93 -8.76
C GLY A 181 2.79 -22.95 -9.93
N ARG A 182 1.79 -22.08 -10.14
CA ARG A 182 1.87 -21.04 -11.17
C ARG A 182 2.91 -20.00 -10.76
N VAL A 183 3.81 -19.68 -11.68
CA VAL A 183 4.82 -18.63 -11.51
C VAL A 183 4.14 -17.27 -11.36
N LEU A 184 4.55 -16.53 -10.34
CA LEU A 184 4.07 -15.20 -10.01
C LEU A 184 5.18 -14.17 -10.16
N THR A 185 4.78 -12.95 -10.49
CA THR A 185 5.62 -11.76 -10.41
C THR A 185 5.56 -11.15 -9.02
N HIS A 186 6.55 -10.32 -8.70
CA HIS A 186 6.63 -9.55 -7.47
C HIS A 186 5.43 -8.61 -7.35
N HIS A 187 5.11 -7.87 -8.42
CA HIS A 187 3.88 -7.12 -8.47
C HIS A 187 2.93 -7.58 -9.58
N TYR A 188 1.62 -7.42 -9.37
CA TYR A 188 0.62 -7.77 -10.38
C TYR A 188 0.69 -6.92 -11.66
N TYR A 189 1.42 -5.79 -11.65
CA TYR A 189 1.56 -4.88 -12.78
C TYR A 189 2.96 -4.85 -13.39
N ASP A 190 3.88 -5.71 -12.93
CA ASP A 190 5.22 -5.83 -13.50
C ASP A 190 5.60 -7.28 -13.83
N ASN A 191 6.70 -7.43 -14.57
CA ASN A 191 7.21 -8.72 -15.06
C ASN A 191 8.47 -9.15 -14.30
N ILE A 192 8.66 -8.71 -13.06
CA ILE A 192 9.86 -8.99 -12.26
C ILE A 192 9.49 -9.96 -11.15
N THR A 193 10.23 -11.05 -10.94
CA THR A 193 9.98 -11.99 -9.82
C THR A 193 10.40 -11.41 -8.46
N MET A 194 9.83 -11.93 -7.36
CA MET A 194 10.21 -11.52 -6.00
C MET A 194 11.69 -11.77 -5.76
N SER A 195 12.21 -12.93 -6.18
CA SER A 195 13.62 -13.30 -6.03
C SER A 195 14.57 -12.37 -6.78
N ALA A 196 14.23 -11.97 -8.01
CA ALA A 196 15.03 -11.03 -8.80
C ALA A 196 15.11 -9.64 -8.13
N LYS A 197 14.01 -9.20 -7.48
CA LYS A 197 13.96 -7.91 -6.79
C LYS A 197 14.59 -7.94 -5.40
N HIS A 198 14.39 -9.00 -4.62
CA HIS A 198 14.94 -9.14 -3.26
C HIS A 198 16.48 -9.17 -3.25
N LYS A 199 17.13 -9.69 -4.29
CA LYS A 199 18.59 -9.60 -4.44
C LYS A 199 19.11 -8.15 -4.40
N ARG A 200 18.26 -7.15 -4.66
CA ARG A 200 18.61 -5.73 -4.68
C ARG A 200 18.25 -4.95 -3.41
N ILE A 201 17.44 -5.48 -2.48
CA ILE A 201 16.91 -4.71 -1.34
C ILE A 201 16.92 -5.56 -0.04
N ARG A 202 17.91 -5.33 0.84
CA ARG A 202 18.02 -5.96 2.18
C ARG A 202 17.50 -5.07 3.32
N GLN A 203 16.36 -4.40 3.13
CA GLN A 203 15.80 -3.49 4.16
C GLN A 203 14.67 -4.11 4.99
N HIS A 204 14.02 -5.14 4.45
CA HIS A 204 12.80 -5.76 4.95
C HIS A 204 12.95 -7.29 4.94
N SER A 205 12.31 -7.97 5.89
CA SER A 205 12.16 -9.42 5.87
C SER A 205 10.70 -9.76 5.54
N ILE A 206 10.33 -9.57 4.27
CA ILE A 206 8.95 -9.76 3.80
C ILE A 206 8.40 -11.17 4.11
N PRO A 207 9.20 -12.26 4.02
CA PRO A 207 8.75 -13.58 4.47
C PRO A 207 8.43 -13.66 5.97
N GLU A 208 9.20 -13.01 6.85
CA GLU A 208 8.90 -12.95 8.29
C GLU A 208 7.61 -12.16 8.55
N GLU A 209 7.43 -11.01 7.90
CA GLU A 209 6.19 -10.24 8.01
C GLU A 209 4.98 -11.08 7.56
N PHE A 210 5.11 -11.82 6.46
CA PHE A 210 4.05 -12.71 5.97
C PHE A 210 3.74 -13.83 6.97
N ALA A 211 4.75 -14.42 7.62
CA ALA A 211 4.54 -15.44 8.65
C ALA A 211 3.70 -14.88 9.83
N VAL A 212 3.96 -13.64 10.23
CA VAL A 212 3.18 -12.94 11.26
C VAL A 212 1.74 -12.69 10.79
N LEU A 213 1.55 -12.17 9.59
CA LEU A 213 0.21 -11.92 9.02
C LEU A 213 -0.58 -13.22 8.87
N ARG A 214 0.07 -14.31 8.46
CA ARG A 214 -0.54 -15.65 8.40
C ARG A 214 -0.93 -16.17 9.79
N SER A 215 -0.10 -15.95 10.81
CA SER A 215 -0.44 -16.31 12.19
C SER A 215 -1.65 -15.52 12.71
N LEU A 216 -1.75 -14.23 12.39
CA LEU A 216 -2.93 -13.40 12.70
C LEU A 216 -4.17 -13.90 11.96
N HIS A 217 -4.01 -14.29 10.69
CA HIS A 217 -5.08 -14.88 9.91
C HIS A 217 -5.63 -16.16 10.53
N ASN A 218 -4.74 -17.09 10.90
CA ASN A 218 -5.13 -18.36 11.50
C ASN A 218 -5.85 -18.20 12.85
N ARG A 219 -5.63 -17.08 13.55
CA ARG A 219 -6.30 -16.73 14.81
C ARG A 219 -7.59 -15.94 14.63
N GLY A 220 -8.00 -15.66 13.39
CA GLY A 220 -9.20 -14.87 13.09
C GLY A 220 -9.06 -13.38 13.40
N VAL A 221 -7.84 -12.86 13.62
CA VAL A 221 -7.62 -11.42 13.88
C VAL A 221 -7.73 -10.59 12.61
N LEU A 222 -7.41 -11.19 11.46
CA LEU A 222 -7.58 -10.60 10.13
C LEU A 222 -7.86 -11.70 9.10
N HIS A 223 -8.31 -11.32 7.90
CA HIS A 223 -8.61 -12.28 6.84
C HIS A 223 -7.70 -12.06 5.65
N MET A 224 -6.79 -12.98 5.38
CA MET A 224 -5.88 -12.87 4.24
C MET A 224 -6.37 -13.74 3.08
N THR A 225 -6.61 -13.13 1.93
CA THR A 225 -7.01 -13.84 0.71
C THR A 225 -5.79 -14.17 -0.13
N THR A 226 -5.52 -15.46 -0.32
CA THR A 226 -4.39 -15.98 -1.14
C THR A 226 -4.84 -16.72 -2.40
N ASP A 227 -6.15 -16.83 -2.61
CA ASP A 227 -6.76 -17.61 -3.69
C ASP A 227 -7.73 -16.72 -4.48
N ARG A 228 -8.36 -17.28 -5.53
CA ARG A 228 -9.35 -16.55 -6.32
C ARG A 228 -10.58 -16.20 -5.46
N CYS A 229 -11.18 -15.06 -5.77
CA CYS A 229 -12.47 -14.69 -5.20
C CYS A 229 -13.60 -15.23 -6.07
N SER A 230 -14.60 -15.81 -5.39
CA SER A 230 -15.92 -16.15 -5.91
C SER A 230 -16.85 -14.95 -5.84
#